data_AF-A0A966TI98-F1
#
_entry.id   AF-A0A966TI98-F1
#
_cell.length_a   1.000
_cell.length_b   1.000
_cell.length_c   1.000
_cell.angle_alpha   90.00
_cell.angle_beta   90.00
_cell.angle_gamma   90.00
#
_symmetry.space_group_name_H-M   'P 1'
#
loop_
_entity.id
_entity.type
_entity.pdbx_description
1 polymer ?
#
loop_
_entity_poly.entity_id
_entity_poly.type
_entity_poly.pdbx_seq_one_letter_code
_entity_poly.pdbx_strand_id
1 'polypeptide(L)' 'MYDILQLNDMLVPELLDIAERLKIPQAKRLSKQDLIYKILDSQAIAGAKQVKGTEPD' A
#
# COMPACT_ATOMS: atom_id res chain seq x y z
N MET A 1 4.21 0.57 -7.97
CA MET A 1 4.42 0.06 -6.61
C MET A 1 5.26 1.09 -5.90
N TYR A 2 4.83 1.56 -4.72
CA TYR A 2 5.57 2.50 -3.89
C TYR A 2 6.62 1.76 -3.07
N ASP A 3 7.82 2.33 -2.99
CA ASP A 3 8.90 1.80 -2.16
C ASP A 3 8.93 2.42 -0.76
N ILE A 4 9.61 1.73 0.17
CA ILE A 4 9.73 2.16 1.56
C ILE A 4 10.30 3.60 1.70
N LEU A 5 11.22 3.99 0.83
CA LEU A 5 11.81 5.33 0.84
C LEU A 5 10.78 6.39 0.42
N GLN A 6 10.05 6.15 -0.68
CA GLN A 6 9.00 7.07 -1.15
C GLN A 6 7.90 7.26 -0.11
N LEU A 7 7.47 6.16 0.53
CA LEU A 7 6.45 6.21 1.58
C LEU A 7 6.96 6.93 2.84
N ASN A 8 8.26 6.87 3.15
CA ASN A 8 8.84 7.62 4.26
C ASN A 8 8.91 9.13 3.98
N ASP A 9 9.16 9.54 2.74
CA ASP A 9 9.19 10.95 2.34
C ASP A 9 7.78 11.58 2.21
N MET A 10 6.75 10.75 2.01
CA MET A 10 5.35 11.23 1.94
C MET A 10 4.81 11.75 3.26
N LEU A 11 3.90 12.71 3.17
CA LEU A 11 3.15 13.22 4.31
C LEU A 11 2.09 12.20 4.75
N VAL A 12 1.74 12.23 6.04
CA VAL A 12 0.66 11.39 6.59
C VAL A 12 -0.65 11.50 5.79
N PRO A 13 -1.15 12.68 5.38
CA PRO A 13 -2.34 12.77 4.53
C PRO A 13 -2.20 12.05 3.18
N GLU A 14 -1.03 12.10 2.54
CA GLU A 14 -0.79 11.38 1.27
C GLU A 14 -0.80 9.86 1.48
N LEU A 15 -0.20 9.39 2.58
CA LEU A 15 -0.25 7.99 2.96
C LEU A 15 -1.67 7.51 3.27
N LEU A 16 -2.50 8.36 3.88
CA LEU A 16 -3.91 8.04 4.14
C LEU A 16 -4.72 7.91 2.85
N ASP A 17 -4.46 8.78 1.86
CA ASP A 17 -5.11 8.69 0.54
C ASP A 17 -4.74 7.36 -0.15
N ILE A 18 -3.45 7.00 -0.15
CA ILE A 18 -2.98 5.71 -0.68
C ILE A 18 -3.65 4.54 0.07
N ALA A 19 -3.73 4.62 1.40
CA ALA A 19 -4.36 3.59 2.21
C ALA A 19 -5.86 3.45 1.92
N GLU A 20 -6.59 4.55 1.67
CA GLU A 20 -7.99 4.52 1.25
C GLU A 20 -8.14 3.87 -0.14
N ARG A 21 -7.26 4.18 -1.09
CA ARG A 21 -7.23 3.55 -2.43
C ARG A 21 -6.95 2.05 -2.37
N LEU A 22 -6.09 1.63 -1.42
CA LEU A 22 -5.77 0.24 -1.14
C LEU A 22 -6.78 -0.45 -0.21
N LYS A 23 -7.85 0.27 0.20
CA LYS A 23 -8.90 -0.22 1.11
C LYS A 23 -8.38 -0.75 2.45
N ILE A 24 -7.34 -0.12 2.99
CA ILE A 24 -6.76 -0.46 4.28
C ILE A 24 -7.69 0.08 5.39
N PRO A 25 -8.33 -0.80 6.19
CA PRO A 25 -9.27 -0.37 7.21
C PRO A 25 -8.54 0.34 8.36
N GLN A 26 -9.23 1.31 8.97
CA GLN A 26 -8.73 2.07 10.13
C GLN A 26 -7.37 2.77 9.92
N ALA A 27 -6.99 3.06 8.68
CA ALA A 27 -5.75 3.75 8.34
C ALA A 27 -5.52 5.05 9.13
N LYS A 28 -6.59 5.80 9.41
CA LYS A 28 -6.58 7.06 10.19
C LYS A 28 -6.19 6.88 11.67
N ARG A 29 -6.20 5.65 12.19
CA ARG A 29 -5.78 5.32 13.57
C ARG A 29 -4.34 4.79 13.64
N LEU A 30 -3.71 4.57 12.50
CA LEU A 30 -2.37 4.01 12.42
C LEU A 30 -1.31 5.10 12.53
N SER A 31 -0.18 4.76 13.15
CA SER A 31 1.02 5.60 13.11
C SER A 31 1.57 5.68 11.70
N LYS A 32 2.39 6.69 11.38
CA LYS A 32 3.03 6.81 10.06
C LYS A 32 3.75 5.52 9.65
N GLN A 33 4.55 4.92 10.53
CA GLN A 33 5.23 3.66 10.23
C GLN A 33 4.27 2.49 9.97
N ASP A 34 3.24 2.31 10.81
CA ASP A 34 2.24 1.25 10.63
C ASP A 34 1.51 1.39 9.29
N LEU A 35 1.18 2.64 8.92
CA LEU A 35 0.54 2.96 7.66
C LEU A 35 1.42 2.59 6.45
N ILE A 36 2.71 2.93 6.52
CA ILE A 36 3.71 2.57 5.52
C ILE A 36 3.82 1.04 5.37
N TYR A 37 3.93 0.30 6.47
CA TYR A 37 4.01 -1.16 6.43
C TYR A 37 2.73 -1.80 5.86
N LYS A 38 1.55 -1.31 6.25
CA LYS A 38 0.27 -1.80 5.72
C LYS A 38 0.11 -1.52 4.24
N ILE A 39 0.59 -0.37 3.75
CA ILE A 39 0.60 -0.04 2.33
C ILE A 39 1.51 -1.00 1.56
N LEU A 40 2.72 -1.26 2.06
CA LEU A 40 3.64 -2.22 1.43
C LEU A 40 3.05 -3.63 1.37
N ASP A 41 2.45 -4.10 2.46
CA ASP A 41 1.79 -5.41 2.55
C ASP A 41 0.61 -5.52 1.56
N SER A 42 -0.25 -4.50 1.53
CA SER A 42 -1.40 -4.46 0.62
C SER A 42 -0.98 -4.44 -0.85
N GLN A 43 0.10 -3.72 -1.19
CA GLN A 43 0.68 -3.71 -2.53
C GLN A 43 1.27 -5.07 -2.91
N ALA A 44 1.94 -5.76 -1.98
CA ALA A 44 2.47 -7.10 -2.23
C ALA A 44 1.35 -8.11 -2.53
N ILE A 45 0.24 -8.04 -1.79
CA ILE A 45 -0.95 -8.88 -2.01
C ILE A 45 -1.62 -8.54 -3.35
N ALA A 46 -1.77 -7.26 -3.68
CA ALA A 46 -2.35 -6.82 -4.95
C ALA A 46 -1.47 -7.21 -6.15
N GLY A 47 -0.14 -7.08 -6.02
CA GLY A 47 0.84 -7.52 -7.01
C GLY A 47 0.86 -9.03 -7.20
N ALA A 48 0.75 -9.81 -6.12
CA ALA A 48 0.62 -11.27 -6.18
C ALA A 48 -0.65 -11.74 -6.90
N LYS A 49 -1.70 -10.91 -6.96
CA LYS A 49 -2.92 -11.22 -7.70
C LYS A 49 -2.81 -10.95 -9.21
N GLN A 50 -1.86 -10.13 -9.64
CA GLN A 50 -1.61 -9.83 -11.05
C GLN A 50 -0.73 -10.89 -11.73
N VAL A 51 0.10 -11.64 -10.98
CA VAL A 51 0.91 -12.75 -11.52
C VAL A 51 0.13 -14.05 -11.78
N LYS A 52 -1.17 -14.12 -11.46
CA LYS A 52 -2.04 -15.27 -11.81
C LYS A 52 -3.01 -14.99 -12.97
N GLY A 53 -2.81 -13.90 -13.71
CA GLY A 53 -3.77 -13.42 -14.73
C GLY A 53 -3.23 -13.21 -16.13
N THR A 54 -1.99 -13.60 -16.43
CA THR A 54 -1.49 -13.60 -17.82
C THR A 54 -0.66 -14.86 -18.06
N GLU A 55 -1.36 -15.97 -18.26
CA GLU A 55 -0.87 -17.05 -19.11
C GLU A 55 -1.47 -16.78 -20.49
N PRO A 56 -0.69 -16.26 -21.46
CA PRO A 56 -1.01 -16.47 -22.86
C PRO A 56 -0.51 -17.88 -23.24
N ASP A 57 -1.47 -18.75 -23.53
CA ASP A 57 -1.41 -20.02 -24.29
C ASP A 57 -0.06 -20.78 -24.36
#